data_AF-P16346-F1
#
_entry.id   AF-P16346-F1
#
_cell.length_a   1.000
_cell.length_b   1.000
_cell.length_c   1.000
_cell.angle_alpha   90.00
_cell.angle_beta   90.00
_cell.angle_gamma   90.00
#
_symmetry.space_group_name_H-M   'P 1'
#
loop_
_entity.id
_entity.type
_entity.pdbx_description
1 polymer ?
#
loop_
_entity_poly.entity_id
_entity_poly.type
_entity_poly.pdbx_seq_one_letter_code
_entity_poly.pdbx_strand_id
1 'polypeptide(L)' 'TTACCNFCPCTRSIPPQCRCTDIGETCHSACKTCLCTKSIPPQCHCADITNFCYPKCN' A
#
# COMPACT_ATOMS: atom_id res chain seq x y z
N THR A 1 11.27 -3.50 7.20
CA THR A 1 10.93 -2.46 6.22
C THR A 1 10.04 -1.43 6.88
N THR A 2 10.43 -0.16 6.85
CA THR A 2 9.60 0.97 7.30
C THR A 2 8.30 0.99 6.50
N ALA A 3 7.19 1.38 7.11
CA ALA A 3 5.94 1.59 6.39
C ALA A 3 6.10 2.83 5.50
N CYS A 4 6.26 2.60 4.19
CA CYS A 4 6.37 3.64 3.17
C CYS A 4 5.42 3.35 2.01
N CYS A 5 5.07 4.39 1.25
CA CYS A 5 4.25 4.31 0.06
C CYS A 5 4.57 5.47 -0.90
N ASN A 6 4.97 5.16 -2.13
CA ASN A 6 5.27 6.13 -3.17
C ASN A 6 4.01 6.68 -3.84
N PHE A 7 3.02 5.80 -4.09
CA PHE A 7 1.76 6.13 -4.74
C PHE A 7 0.58 5.85 -3.81
N CYS A 8 -0.06 6.92 -3.32
CA CYS A 8 -1.17 6.82 -2.38
C CYS A 8 -2.34 7.72 -2.82
N PRO A 9 -3.21 7.25 -3.73
CA PRO A 9 -4.45 7.94 -4.06
C PRO A 9 -5.46 7.92 -2.90
N CYS A 10 -6.18 9.03 -2.73
CA CYS A 10 -7.26 9.18 -1.74
C CYS A 10 -8.57 9.68 -2.38
N THR A 11 -9.71 9.24 -1.85
CA THR A 11 -11.00 9.86 -2.15
C THR A 11 -11.10 11.27 -1.55
N ARG A 12 -11.98 12.11 -2.12
CA ARG A 12 -12.28 13.46 -1.60
C ARG A 12 -13.36 13.48 -0.51
N SER A 13 -13.65 12.34 0.12
CA SER A 13 -14.62 12.23 1.22
C SER A 13 -14.02 12.69 2.55
N ILE A 14 -14.87 12.86 3.57
CA ILE A 14 -14.45 13.15 4.95
C ILE A 14 -14.97 12.01 5.85
N PRO A 15 -14.11 11.11 6.39
CA PRO A 15 -12.66 11.06 6.18
C PRO A 15 -12.28 10.62 4.75
N PRO A 16 -11.06 10.95 4.28
CA PRO A 16 -10.56 10.43 3.01
C PRO A 16 -10.33 8.92 3.14
N GLN A 17 -10.52 8.21 2.04
CA GLN A 17 -10.17 6.79 1.92
C GLN A 17 -8.96 6.70 0.99
N CYS A 18 -7.81 6.44 1.60
CA CYS A 18 -6.50 6.34 0.95
C CYS A 18 -6.10 4.88 0.81
N ARG A 19 -5.44 4.54 -0.29
CA ARG A 19 -4.88 3.20 -0.54
C ARG A 19 -3.47 3.34 -1.07
N CYS A 20 -2.55 2.53 -0.58
CA CYS A 20 -1.24 2.42 -1.21
C CYS A 20 -1.32 1.54 -2.45
N THR A 21 -0.88 2.04 -3.60
CA THR A 21 -0.92 1.32 -4.88
C THR A 21 0.46 0.87 -5.35
N ASP A 22 1.46 0.93 -4.46
CA ASP A 22 2.78 0.39 -4.75
C ASP A 22 2.69 -1.12 -4.98
N ILE A 23 3.45 -1.59 -5.97
CA ILE A 23 3.61 -3.01 -6.28
C ILE A 23 5.07 -3.37 -6.02
N GLY A 24 5.29 -4.42 -5.23
CA GLY A 24 6.61 -4.98 -4.94
C GLY A 24 6.56 -6.48 -4.68
N GLU A 25 7.71 -7.10 -4.42
CA GLU A 25 7.75 -8.54 -4.10
C GLU A 25 7.16 -8.86 -2.71
N THR A 26 7.07 -7.86 -1.84
CA THR A 26 6.50 -7.96 -0.49
C THR A 26 5.74 -6.68 -0.13
N CYS A 27 4.81 -6.77 0.81
CA CYS A 27 4.15 -5.60 1.38
C CYS A 27 4.98 -4.98 2.52
N HIS A 28 4.74 -3.69 2.80
CA HIS A 28 5.37 -3.02 3.93
C HIS A 28 4.88 -3.58 5.28
N SER A 29 5.70 -3.45 6.33
CA SER A 29 5.46 -4.08 7.65
C SER A 29 4.12 -3.72 8.31
N ALA A 30 3.61 -2.51 8.06
CA ALA A 30 2.33 -2.07 8.61
C ALA A 30 1.10 -2.53 7.81
N CYS A 31 1.29 -3.20 6.66
CA CYS A 31 0.18 -3.66 5.84
C CYS A 31 -0.49 -4.86 6.51
N LYS A 32 -1.78 -4.74 6.85
CA LYS A 32 -2.59 -5.80 7.43
C LYS A 32 -3.08 -6.77 6.35
N THR A 33 -3.42 -6.26 5.17
CA THR A 33 -3.97 -7.03 4.06
C THR A 33 -3.04 -6.98 2.85
N CYS A 34 -2.09 -7.92 2.79
CA CYS A 34 -1.18 -8.05 1.66
C CYS A 34 -1.74 -9.03 0.62
N LEU A 35 -1.93 -8.56 -0.62
CA LEU A 35 -2.41 -9.40 -1.72
C LEU A 35 -1.31 -9.58 -2.75
N CYS A 36 -0.96 -10.84 -3.06
CA CYS A 36 0.10 -11.21 -3.98
C CYS A 36 -0.40 -12.10 -5.12
N THR A 37 0.13 -11.90 -6.32
CA THR A 37 -0.04 -12.84 -7.43
C THR A 37 0.76 -14.13 -7.19
N LYS A 38 0.30 -15.24 -7.78
CA LYS A 38 1.04 -16.52 -7.79
C LYS A 38 2.07 -16.59 -8.94
N SER A 39 2.74 -15.49 -9.24
CA SER A 39 3.81 -15.41 -10.25
C SER A 39 5.19 -15.48 -9.60
N ILE A 40 6.23 -15.66 -10.42
CA ILE A 40 7.63 -15.60 -9.98
C ILE A 40 8.31 -14.49 -10.83
N PRO A 41 8.68 -13.33 -10.24
CA PRO A 41 8.46 -12.96 -8.83
C PRO A 41 6.98 -12.67 -8.51
N PRO A 42 6.57 -12.75 -7.22
CA PRO A 42 5.24 -12.36 -6.80
C PRO A 42 5.06 -10.85 -6.95
N GLN A 43 3.89 -10.41 -7.40
CA GLN A 43 3.50 -9.01 -7.41
C GLN A 43 2.53 -8.78 -6.26
N CYS A 44 3.00 -8.14 -5.20
CA CYS A 44 2.26 -7.86 -3.99
C CYS A 44 1.88 -6.39 -3.90
N HIS A 45 0.67 -6.10 -3.43
CA HIS A 45 0.20 -4.76 -3.10
C HIS A 45 -0.57 -4.79 -1.77
N CYS A 46 -0.58 -3.65 -1.08
CA CYS A 46 -1.35 -3.50 0.15
C CYS A 46 -2.79 -3.10 -0.16
N ALA A 47 -3.77 -3.88 0.32
CA ALA A 47 -5.19 -3.64 0.09
C ALA A 47 -5.87 -2.87 1.23
N ASP A 48 -5.11 -2.42 2.22
CA ASP A 48 -5.62 -1.65 3.35
C ASP A 48 -6.21 -0.31 2.89
N ILE A 49 -7.25 0.12 3.60
CA ILE A 49 -7.82 1.46 3.46
C ILE A 49 -7.52 2.24 4.73
N THR A 50 -6.82 3.35 4.57
CA THR A 50 -6.44 4.26 5.65
C THR A 50 -7.03 5.65 5.38
N ASN A 51 -7.06 6.52 6.39
CA ASN A 51 -7.39 7.94 6.23
C ASN A 51 -6.14 8.84 6.09
N PHE A 52 -4.99 8.24 5.83
CA PHE A 52 -3.69 8.89 5.66
C PHE A 52 -2.83 8.12 4.65
N CYS A 53 -1.75 8.74 4.19
CA CYS A 53 -0.72 8.10 3.37
C CYS A 53 0.58 7.92 4.16
N TYR A 54 1.25 6.79 3.97
CA TYR A 54 2.60 6.58 4.47
C TYR A 54 3.59 7.52 3.75
N PRO A 55 4.75 7.84 4.38
CA PRO A 55 5.81 8.60 3.70
C PRO A 55 6.32 7.86 2.47
N LYS A 56 6.87 8.59 1.50
CA LYS A 56 7.48 7.97 0.30
C LYS A 56 8.63 7.04 0.69
N CYS A 57 8.86 6.03 -0.13
CA CYS A 57 10.02 5.16 0.03
C CYS A 57 11.26 5.91 -0.51
N ASN A 58 12.33 5.95 0.28
CA ASN A 58 13.58 6.64 -0.07
C ASN A 58 14.32 5.97 -1.23
#